data_AF-A0ABC8RGU9-F1
#
_entry.id   AF-A0ABC8RGU9-F1
#
_cell.length_a   1.000
_cell.length_b   1.000
_cell.length_c   1.000
_cell.angle_alpha   90.00
_cell.angle_beta   90.00
_cell.angle_gamma   90.00
#
_symmetry.space_group_name_H-M   'P 1'
#
loop_
_entity.id
_entity.type
_entity.pdbx_description
1 polymer ?
#
loop_
_entity_poly.entity_id
_entity_poly.type
_entity_poly.pdbx_seq_one_letter_code
_entity_poly.pdbx_strand_id
1 'polypeptide(L)'
;MVVFQYGSIVLFNVHDHEVDGYLKIVERCASGLLPEMRRDAEYASPPSSVADCAALVSDILSLLIWVSPVFVLKLDGNVLGQSIALDYYVRQVDGMVAEFTDINRGMEKTGTFTMERKKLFQLVGKANSNLADVILKLGLFERSDIAWKDAKYAQIWEYLRDEFELTQRFASLDFKLKFVEVEYSVCWGEPSVSYLTKLE
;
A
#
# COMPACT_ATOMS: atom_id res chain seq x y z
N MET A 1 12.68 -13.68 7.47
CA MET A 1 12.54 -12.70 6.39
C MET A 1 11.52 -13.20 5.38
N VAL A 2 10.57 -12.36 4.98
CA VAL A 2 9.66 -12.60 3.85
C VAL A 2 9.77 -11.42 2.89
N VAL A 3 9.90 -11.71 1.60
CA VAL A 3 9.97 -10.70 0.54
C VAL A 3 8.69 -10.80 -0.29
N PHE A 4 8.03 -9.66 -0.50
CA PHE A 4 6.77 -9.59 -1.22
C PHE A 4 6.96 -9.07 -2.63
N GLN A 5 6.14 -9.56 -3.56
CA GLN A 5 6.16 -9.18 -4.98
C GLN A 5 5.92 -7.68 -5.24
N TYR A 6 5.30 -7.00 -4.27
CA TYR A 6 5.04 -5.55 -4.31
C TYR A 6 6.17 -4.71 -3.70
N GLY A 7 7.35 -5.31 -3.42
CA GLY A 7 8.56 -4.60 -3.04
C GLY A 7 8.78 -4.43 -1.54
N SER A 8 7.91 -4.98 -0.69
CA SER A 8 8.10 -4.95 0.78
C SER A 8 8.94 -6.12 1.26
N ILE A 9 9.70 -5.88 2.34
CA ILE A 9 10.46 -6.91 3.05
C ILE A 9 10.07 -6.85 4.52
N VAL A 10 9.66 -7.99 5.09
CA VAL A 10 9.37 -8.10 6.52
C VAL A 10 10.42 -9.01 7.17
N LEU A 11 11.17 -8.43 8.11
CA LEU A 11 12.16 -9.11 8.92
C LEU A 11 11.54 -9.41 10.28
N PHE A 12 11.65 -10.66 10.73
CA PHE A 12 11.09 -11.10 12.00
C PHE A 12 12.22 -11.45 12.95
N ASN A 13 12.19 -10.88 14.15
CA ASN A 13 13.17 -11.17 15.21
C ASN A 13 14.64 -10.98 14.75
N VAL A 14 14.90 -9.89 14.03
CA VAL A 14 16.23 -9.49 13.54
C VAL A 14 16.65 -8.25 14.30
N HIS A 15 17.88 -8.24 14.83
CA HIS A 15 18.38 -7.05 15.52
C HIS A 15 18.76 -5.96 14.51
N ASP A 16 18.64 -4.69 14.90
CA ASP A 16 18.92 -3.54 14.03
C ASP A 16 20.27 -3.64 13.29
N HIS A 17 21.31 -4.12 13.96
CA HIS A 17 22.65 -4.25 13.38
C HIS A 17 22.77 -5.36 12.32
N GLU A 18 21.81 -6.29 12.26
CA GLU A 18 21.78 -7.40 11.30
C GLU A 18 20.95 -7.06 10.05
N VAL A 19 20.06 -6.05 10.15
CA VAL A 19 19.12 -5.65 9.09
C VAL A 19 19.84 -5.37 7.76
N ASP A 20 20.92 -4.57 7.80
CA ASP A 20 21.68 -4.20 6.61
C ASP A 20 22.29 -5.42 5.89
N GLY A 21 22.63 -6.47 6.65
CA GLY A 21 23.13 -7.74 6.10
C GLY A 21 22.07 -8.44 5.26
N TYR A 22 20.83 -8.50 5.77
CA TYR A 22 19.70 -9.09 5.05
C TYR A 22 19.26 -8.25 3.85
N LEU A 23 19.24 -6.92 3.97
CA LEU A 23 18.90 -6.03 2.86
C LEU A 23 19.85 -6.21 1.68
N LYS A 24 21.16 -6.31 1.92
CA LYS A 24 22.17 -6.57 0.86
C LYS A 24 21.93 -7.88 0.10
N ILE A 25 21.36 -8.89 0.74
CA ILE A 25 21.02 -10.16 0.08
C ILE A 25 19.87 -9.92 -0.90
N VAL A 26 18.84 -9.18 -0.48
CA VAL A 26 17.67 -8.88 -1.32
C VAL A 26 18.04 -7.94 -2.46
N GLU A 27 18.86 -6.91 -2.20
CA GLU A 27 19.35 -5.97 -3.22
C GLU A 27 20.06 -6.65 -4.39
N ARG A 28 20.79 -7.74 -4.15
CA ARG A 28 21.49 -8.50 -5.20
C ARG A 28 20.53 -9.27 -6.11
N CYS A 29 19.33 -9.58 -5.62
CA CYS A 29 18.34 -10.39 -6.31
C CYS A 29 17.16 -9.57 -6.85
N ALA A 30 17.00 -8.33 -6.38
CA ALA A 30 15.90 -7.45 -6.72
C ALA A 30 16.25 -6.55 -7.92
N SER A 31 15.25 -6.29 -8.76
CA SER A 31 15.31 -5.29 -9.83
C SER A 31 14.41 -4.10 -9.48
N GLY A 32 14.85 -2.87 -9.75
CA GLY A 32 14.04 -1.67 -9.51
C GLY A 32 14.00 -1.23 -8.04
N LEU A 33 15.16 -1.22 -7.37
CA LEU A 33 15.29 -0.74 -6.00
C LEU A 33 14.85 0.72 -5.88
N LEU A 34 14.10 1.02 -4.82
CA LEU A 34 13.75 2.39 -4.49
C LEU A 34 14.99 3.16 -4.03
N PRO A 35 15.12 4.46 -4.38
CA PRO A 35 16.24 5.29 -3.92
C PRO A 35 16.34 5.39 -2.40
N GLU A 36 15.22 5.21 -1.71
CA GLU A 36 15.11 5.27 -0.25
C GLU A 36 14.24 4.11 0.23
N MET A 37 14.84 3.15 0.94
CA MET A 37 14.12 2.12 1.68
C MET A 37 13.75 2.68 3.04
N ARG A 38 12.46 2.88 3.28
CA ARG A 38 11.97 3.39 4.56
C ARG A 38 11.51 2.25 5.45
N ARG A 39 11.88 2.31 6.73
CA ARG A 39 11.36 1.43 7.79
C ARG A 39 10.14 2.12 8.41
N ASP A 40 8.97 1.49 8.32
CA ASP A 40 7.88 1.83 9.24
C ASP A 40 8.21 1.25 10.61
N ALA A 41 7.84 2.00 11.64
CA ALA A 41 8.28 1.79 13.02
C ALA A 41 8.21 0.32 13.46
N GLU A 42 9.24 -0.08 14.21
CA GLU A 42 9.36 -1.35 14.90
C GLU A 42 8.01 -1.80 15.48
N TYR A 43 7.33 -2.73 14.81
CA TYR A 43 6.12 -3.33 15.36
C TYR A 43 6.56 -4.34 16.41
N ALA A 44 6.85 -3.84 17.61
CA ALA A 44 6.79 -4.66 18.81
C ALA A 44 5.35 -5.18 18.90
N SER A 45 5.18 -6.50 19.11
CA SER A 45 3.87 -7.10 19.35
C SER A 45 3.03 -6.20 20.26
N PRO A 46 1.73 -6.01 19.96
CA PRO A 46 0.96 -4.92 20.54
C PRO A 46 1.07 -4.94 22.07
N PRO A 47 1.41 -3.80 22.73
CA PRO A 47 1.31 -3.71 24.17
C PRO A 47 -0.14 -3.97 24.55
N SER A 48 -0.33 -4.81 25.57
CA SER A 48 -1.60 -5.31 26.09
C SER A 48 -2.49 -4.21 26.68
N SER A 49 -2.98 -3.27 25.88
CA SER A 49 -3.88 -2.22 26.33
C SER A 49 -4.78 -1.64 25.23
N VAL A 50 -5.66 -2.46 24.65
CA VAL A 50 -6.94 -1.99 24.10
C VAL A 50 -8.02 -2.97 24.58
N ALA A 51 -8.77 -2.55 25.59
CA ALA A 51 -9.46 -3.40 26.56
C ALA A 51 -10.80 -3.95 26.05
N ASP A 52 -10.80 -5.02 25.26
CA ASP A 52 -11.73 -6.17 25.40
C ASP A 52 -11.68 -7.06 24.15
N CYS A 53 -11.67 -6.47 22.94
CA CYS A 53 -11.46 -7.21 21.69
C CYS A 53 -9.98 -7.52 21.42
N ALA A 54 -9.08 -6.57 21.69
CA ALA A 54 -7.65 -6.78 21.47
C ALA A 54 -7.04 -7.73 22.52
N ALA A 55 -7.62 -7.83 23.72
CA ALA A 55 -7.20 -8.82 24.71
C ALA A 55 -7.50 -10.24 24.23
N LEU A 56 -8.71 -10.50 23.72
CA LEU A 56 -9.08 -11.81 23.16
C LEU A 56 -8.23 -12.16 21.92
N VAL A 57 -8.02 -11.20 21.01
CA VAL A 57 -7.19 -11.40 19.82
C VAL A 57 -5.72 -11.57 20.20
N SER A 58 -5.20 -10.85 21.19
CA SER A 58 -3.83 -10.99 21.70
C SER A 58 -3.62 -12.34 22.40
N ASP A 59 -4.59 -12.81 23.18
CA ASP A 59 -4.54 -14.14 23.80
C ASP A 59 -4.59 -15.24 22.74
N ILE A 60 -5.43 -15.09 21.72
CA ILE A 60 -5.51 -16.00 20.57
C ILE A 60 -4.22 -15.95 19.76
N LEU A 61 -3.66 -14.78 19.48
CA LEU A 61 -2.41 -14.58 18.73
C LEU A 61 -1.25 -15.21 19.49
N SER A 62 -1.15 -14.96 20.79
CA SER A 62 -0.15 -15.55 21.67
C SER A 62 -0.25 -17.08 21.63
N LEU A 63 -1.45 -17.63 21.86
CA LEU A 63 -1.67 -19.08 21.82
C LEU A 63 -1.37 -19.68 20.43
N LEU A 64 -1.70 -18.98 19.34
CA LEU A 64 -1.43 -19.42 17.98
C LEU A 64 0.04 -19.28 17.58
N ILE A 65 0.80 -18.32 18.11
CA ILE A 65 2.25 -18.24 17.93
C ILE A 65 2.92 -19.48 18.53
N TRP A 66 2.44 -19.94 19.69
CA TRP A 66 2.92 -21.16 20.32
C TRP A 66 2.55 -22.43 19.55
N VAL A 67 1.34 -22.48 18.97
CA VAL A 67 0.81 -23.67 18.27
C VAL A 67 1.26 -23.73 16.80
N SER A 68 1.36 -22.58 16.12
CA SER A 68 1.74 -22.50 14.72
C SER A 68 2.39 -21.15 14.33
N PRO A 69 3.64 -20.94 14.73
CA PRO A 69 4.34 -19.67 14.53
C PRO A 69 4.48 -19.31 13.04
N VAL A 70 4.60 -20.31 12.16
CA VAL A 70 4.76 -20.07 10.71
C VAL A 70 3.52 -19.45 10.08
N PHE A 71 2.31 -19.82 10.50
CA PHE A 71 1.08 -19.28 9.92
C PHE A 71 0.80 -17.87 10.44
N VAL A 72 1.04 -17.61 11.72
CA VAL A 72 0.91 -16.28 12.30
C VAL A 72 1.92 -15.32 11.67
N LEU A 73 3.20 -15.70 11.57
CA LEU A 73 4.22 -14.87 10.92
C LEU A 73 3.92 -14.58 9.44
N LYS A 74 3.27 -15.52 8.72
CA LYS A 74 2.85 -15.27 7.33
C LYS A 74 1.68 -14.29 7.25
N LEU A 75 0.74 -14.36 8.19
CA LEU A 75 -0.45 -13.53 8.24
C LEU A 75 -0.07 -12.10 8.65
N ASP A 76 0.70 -11.96 9.72
CA ASP A 76 1.28 -10.70 10.19
C ASP A 76 2.20 -10.10 9.12
N GLY A 77 3.06 -10.92 8.52
CA GLY A 77 3.95 -10.50 7.45
C GLY A 77 3.22 -9.93 6.25
N ASN A 78 2.09 -10.53 5.85
CA ASN A 78 1.33 -10.05 4.70
C ASN A 78 0.67 -8.69 5.00
N VAL A 79 0.06 -8.54 6.18
CA VAL A 79 -0.55 -7.27 6.58
C VAL A 79 0.50 -6.17 6.74
N LEU A 80 1.64 -6.47 7.37
CA LEU A 80 2.78 -5.55 7.49
C LEU A 80 3.36 -5.18 6.12
N GLY A 81 3.55 -6.16 5.24
CA GLY A 81 4.02 -5.94 3.89
C GLY A 81 3.09 -5.00 3.11
N GLN A 82 1.78 -5.25 3.17
CA GLN A 82 0.76 -4.42 2.55
C GLN A 82 0.75 -3.01 3.13
N SER A 83 0.90 -2.87 4.45
CA SER A 83 0.97 -1.56 5.13
C SER A 83 2.09 -0.69 4.58
N ILE A 84 3.31 -1.24 4.49
CA ILE A 84 4.50 -0.51 4.00
C ILE A 84 4.35 -0.15 2.53
N ALA A 85 3.87 -1.09 1.72
CA ALA A 85 3.68 -0.82 0.29
C ALA A 85 2.60 0.24 0.06
N LEU A 86 1.53 0.23 0.86
CA LEU A 86 0.47 1.24 0.77
C LEU A 86 0.97 2.63 1.16
N ASP A 87 1.80 2.75 2.20
CA ASP A 87 2.47 4.02 2.57
C ASP A 87 3.30 4.58 1.39
N TYR A 88 4.06 3.71 0.71
CA TYR A 88 4.81 4.09 -0.50
C TYR A 88 3.90 4.65 -1.60
N TYR A 89 2.81 3.96 -1.95
CA TYR A 89 1.89 4.43 -3.00
C TYR A 89 1.16 5.70 -2.61
N VAL A 90 0.76 5.86 -1.34
CA VAL A 90 0.16 7.10 -0.83
C VAL A 90 1.08 8.28 -1.05
N ARG A 91 2.36 8.18 -0.69
CA ARG A 91 3.33 9.26 -0.93
C ARG A 91 3.51 9.58 -2.41
N GLN A 92 3.57 8.55 -3.25
CA GLN A 92 3.73 8.74 -4.69
C GLN A 92 2.53 9.49 -5.30
N VAL A 93 1.31 9.17 -4.87
CA VAL A 93 0.09 9.87 -5.31
C VAL A 93 -0.02 11.26 -4.68
N ASP A 94 0.38 11.44 -3.43
CA ASP A 94 0.42 12.76 -2.79
C ASP A 94 1.34 13.73 -3.54
N GLY A 95 2.50 13.25 -4.02
CA GLY A 95 3.37 14.04 -4.88
C GLY A 95 2.67 14.49 -6.16
N MET A 96 1.88 13.62 -6.79
CA MET A 96 1.12 13.97 -8.00
C MET A 96 0.04 15.02 -7.69
N VAL A 97 -0.74 14.82 -6.62
CA VAL A 97 -1.79 15.76 -6.20
C VAL A 97 -1.18 17.13 -5.90
N ALA A 98 -0.03 17.18 -5.23
CA ALA A 98 0.68 18.43 -4.96
C ALA A 98 1.09 19.13 -6.26
N GLU A 99 1.65 18.40 -7.23
CA GLU A 99 2.00 18.96 -8.54
C GLU A 99 0.78 19.54 -9.27
N PHE A 100 -0.35 18.82 -9.29
CA PHE A 100 -1.59 19.32 -9.89
C PHE A 100 -2.16 20.53 -9.15
N THR A 101 -2.08 20.55 -7.82
CA THR A 101 -2.53 21.68 -7.01
C THR A 101 -1.73 22.95 -7.34
N ASP A 102 -0.41 22.85 -7.52
CA ASP A 102 0.43 23.98 -7.91
C ASP A 102 0.10 24.50 -9.32
N ILE A 103 -0.18 23.59 -10.27
CA ILE A 103 -0.63 23.96 -11.63
C ILE A 103 -1.97 24.68 -11.56
N ASN A 104 -2.93 24.11 -10.84
CA ASN A 104 -4.29 24.65 -10.73
C ASN A 104 -4.29 26.04 -10.10
N ARG A 105 -3.45 26.28 -9.08
CA ARG A 105 -3.25 27.62 -8.52
C ARG A 105 -2.69 28.63 -9.54
N GLY A 106 -1.81 28.18 -10.44
CA GLY A 106 -1.30 29.01 -11.53
C GLY A 106 -2.38 29.29 -12.60
N MET A 107 -3.15 28.26 -12.95
CA MET A 107 -4.24 28.34 -13.91
C MET A 107 -5.40 29.21 -13.40
N GLU A 108 -5.75 29.14 -12.11
CA GLU A 108 -6.75 30.00 -11.47
C GLU A 108 -6.43 31.48 -11.64
N LYS A 109 -5.16 31.86 -11.53
CA LYS A 109 -4.70 33.25 -11.64
C LYS A 109 -4.56 33.74 -13.07
N THR A 110 -4.14 32.86 -13.98
CA THR A 110 -3.75 33.24 -15.35
C THR A 110 -4.78 32.87 -16.41
N GLY A 111 -5.70 31.95 -16.11
CA GLY A 111 -6.62 31.34 -17.07
C GLY A 111 -5.94 30.40 -18.08
N THR A 112 -4.64 30.11 -17.91
CA THR A 112 -3.85 29.34 -18.87
C THR A 112 -3.15 28.16 -18.23
N PHE A 113 -3.18 27.02 -18.91
CA PHE A 113 -2.42 25.83 -18.53
C PHE A 113 -0.98 25.93 -19.06
N THR A 114 0.00 25.89 -18.16
CA THR A 114 1.42 26.21 -18.47
C THR A 114 2.35 25.01 -18.46
N MET A 115 1.87 23.81 -18.13
CA MET A 115 2.71 22.61 -18.08
C MET A 115 2.98 22.04 -19.48
N GLU A 116 4.19 21.53 -19.68
CA GLU A 116 4.56 20.80 -20.89
C GLU A 116 3.78 19.49 -21.04
N ARG A 117 3.29 19.22 -22.25
CA ARG A 117 2.57 17.98 -22.59
C ARG A 117 3.33 16.72 -22.18
N LYS A 118 4.66 16.71 -22.37
CA LYS A 118 5.52 15.59 -21.98
C LYS A 118 5.45 15.32 -20.47
N LYS A 119 5.50 16.38 -19.66
CA LYS A 119 5.42 16.27 -18.20
C LYS A 119 4.04 15.81 -17.74
N LEU A 120 2.97 16.30 -18.38
CA LEU A 120 1.60 15.83 -18.12
C LEU A 120 1.49 14.31 -18.37
N PHE A 121 1.99 13.81 -19.50
CA PHE A 121 1.97 12.37 -19.78
C PHE A 121 2.79 11.54 -18.80
N GLN A 122 3.92 12.05 -18.32
CA GLN A 122 4.71 11.37 -17.30
C GLN A 122 3.96 11.27 -15.98
N LEU A 123 3.25 12.33 -15.56
CA LEU A 123 2.43 12.32 -14.36
C LEU A 123 1.28 11.30 -14.47
N VAL A 124 0.55 11.33 -15.58
CA VAL A 124 -0.60 10.44 -15.84
C VAL A 124 -0.14 8.98 -15.95
N GLY A 125 0.93 8.74 -16.71
CA GLY A 125 1.52 7.40 -16.84
C GLY A 125 2.00 6.86 -15.50
N LYS A 126 2.59 7.71 -14.65
CA LYS A 126 3.00 7.33 -13.29
C LYS A 126 1.78 7.02 -12.40
N ALA A 127 0.70 7.79 -12.48
CA ALA A 127 -0.54 7.54 -11.76
C ALA A 127 -1.17 6.19 -12.16
N ASN A 128 -1.28 5.93 -13.46
CA ASN A 128 -1.82 4.67 -13.99
C ASN A 128 -0.97 3.46 -13.60
N SER A 129 0.36 3.60 -13.63
CA SER A 129 1.28 2.53 -13.21
C SER A 129 1.14 2.22 -11.72
N ASN A 130 1.03 3.26 -10.87
CA ASN A 130 0.80 3.08 -9.44
C ASN A 130 -0.54 2.39 -9.16
N LEU A 131 -1.62 2.80 -9.83
CA LEU A 131 -2.93 2.17 -9.68
C LEU A 131 -2.89 0.69 -10.09
N ALA A 132 -2.27 0.38 -11.23
CA ALA A 132 -2.09 -0.99 -11.68
C ALA A 132 -1.30 -1.83 -10.66
N ASP A 133 -0.23 -1.28 -10.09
CA ASP A 133 0.55 -1.98 -9.07
C ASP A 133 -0.25 -2.23 -7.78
N VAL A 134 -1.06 -1.27 -7.33
CA VAL A 134 -1.92 -1.43 -6.15
C VAL A 134 -2.99 -2.51 -6.39
N ILE A 135 -3.62 -2.51 -7.57
CA ILE A 135 -4.67 -3.48 -7.94
C ILE A 135 -4.08 -4.88 -8.13
N LEU A 136 -3.01 -5.00 -8.92
CA LEU A 136 -2.51 -6.30 -9.40
C LEU A 136 -1.51 -6.95 -8.45
N LYS A 137 -0.69 -6.16 -7.73
CA LYS A 137 0.42 -6.70 -6.93
C LYS A 137 0.12 -6.72 -5.44
N LEU A 138 -0.50 -5.67 -4.89
CA LEU A 138 -0.70 -5.53 -3.44
C LEU A 138 -1.71 -6.53 -2.88
N GLY A 139 -2.65 -7.00 -3.71
CA GLY A 139 -3.64 -8.01 -3.31
C GLY A 139 -4.56 -7.56 -2.18
N LEU A 140 -4.85 -6.25 -2.07
CA LEU A 140 -5.67 -5.69 -0.96
C LEU A 140 -7.07 -6.30 -0.86
N PHE A 141 -7.59 -6.81 -1.98
CA PHE A 141 -8.92 -7.39 -2.06
C PHE A 141 -8.94 -8.91 -1.89
N GLU A 142 -7.76 -9.54 -1.84
CA GLU A 142 -7.64 -10.98 -1.66
C GLU A 142 -7.45 -11.32 -0.18
N ARG A 143 -8.25 -12.26 0.33
CA ARG A 143 -8.00 -12.85 1.65
C ARG A 143 -6.77 -13.74 1.57
N SER A 144 -5.92 -13.70 2.59
CA SER A 144 -4.83 -14.68 2.69
C SER A 144 -5.39 -16.11 2.70
N ASP A 145 -4.76 -17.03 1.96
CA ASP A 145 -5.11 -18.47 1.98
C ASP A 145 -5.17 -19.06 3.39
N ILE A 146 -4.43 -18.48 4.34
CA ILE A 146 -4.39 -18.91 5.74
C ILE A 146 -5.64 -18.42 6.48
N ALA A 147 -6.02 -17.16 6.27
CA ALA A 147 -7.26 -16.59 6.80
C ALA A 147 -8.49 -17.32 6.25
N TRP A 148 -8.39 -17.95 5.07
CA TRP A 148 -9.50 -18.72 4.51
C TRP A 148 -9.75 -20.08 5.19
N LYS A 149 -8.75 -20.63 5.90
CA LYS A 149 -8.79 -22.00 6.42
C LYS A 149 -9.38 -22.13 7.82
N ASP A 150 -9.38 -21.06 8.62
CA ASP A 150 -9.88 -21.09 10.00
C ASP A 150 -10.50 -19.73 10.36
N ALA A 151 -11.65 -19.76 11.02
CA ALA A 151 -12.33 -18.55 11.52
C ALA A 151 -11.46 -17.75 12.49
N LYS A 152 -10.57 -18.41 13.25
CA LYS A 152 -9.64 -17.72 14.17
C LYS A 152 -8.59 -16.90 13.41
N TYR A 153 -8.03 -17.46 12.34
CA TYR A 153 -7.07 -16.73 11.50
C TYR A 153 -7.76 -15.62 10.71
N ALA A 154 -9.03 -15.80 10.30
CA ALA A 154 -9.82 -14.74 9.69
C ALA A 154 -10.00 -13.54 10.64
N GLN A 155 -10.34 -13.78 11.91
CA GLN A 155 -10.52 -12.72 12.91
C GLN A 155 -9.23 -11.93 13.16
N ILE A 156 -8.08 -12.61 13.29
CA ILE A 156 -6.79 -11.94 13.47
C ILE A 156 -6.44 -11.11 12.23
N TRP A 157 -6.68 -11.66 11.03
CA TRP A 157 -6.40 -10.95 9.78
C TRP A 157 -7.25 -9.69 9.63
N GLU A 158 -8.55 -9.78 9.93
CA GLU A 158 -9.44 -8.62 9.93
C GLU A 158 -9.00 -7.58 10.97
N TYR A 159 -8.70 -8.00 12.21
CA TYR A 159 -8.20 -7.11 13.25
C TYR A 159 -6.93 -6.37 12.85
N LEU A 160 -5.91 -7.08 12.33
CA LEU A 160 -4.66 -6.44 11.91
C LEU A 160 -4.87 -5.49 10.74
N ARG A 161 -5.75 -5.82 9.78
CA ARG A 161 -6.07 -4.91 8.68
C ARG A 161 -6.70 -3.61 9.17
N ASP A 162 -7.53 -3.69 10.20
CA ASP A 162 -8.16 -2.53 10.82
C ASP A 162 -7.17 -1.73 11.66
N GLU A 163 -6.31 -2.39 12.44
CA GLU A 163 -5.25 -1.77 13.25
C GLU A 163 -4.27 -0.98 12.38
N PHE A 164 -3.90 -1.51 11.21
CA PHE A 164 -3.08 -0.82 10.23
C PHE A 164 -3.88 0.08 9.28
N GLU A 165 -5.19 0.24 9.48
CA GLU A 165 -6.06 1.08 8.67
C GLU A 165 -5.96 0.81 7.16
N LEU A 166 -5.67 -0.43 6.74
CA LEU A 166 -5.37 -0.75 5.33
C LEU A 166 -6.51 -0.34 4.41
N THR A 167 -7.75 -0.61 4.84
CA THR A 167 -8.97 -0.30 4.09
C THR A 167 -9.16 1.22 3.94
N GLN A 168 -8.96 1.99 5.01
CA GLN A 168 -9.11 3.45 4.99
C GLN A 168 -8.02 4.12 4.16
N ARG A 169 -6.76 3.70 4.31
CA ARG A 169 -5.64 4.22 3.54
C ARG A 169 -5.79 3.92 2.05
N PHE A 170 -6.30 2.74 1.70
CA PHE A 170 -6.63 2.42 0.32
C PHE A 170 -7.75 3.29 -0.23
N ALA A 171 -8.84 3.49 0.52
CA ALA A 171 -9.92 4.37 0.09
C ALA A 171 -9.44 5.83 -0.13
N SER A 172 -8.55 6.32 0.73
CA SER A 172 -7.91 7.64 0.56
C SER A 172 -7.05 7.70 -0.71
N LEU A 173 -6.27 6.64 -0.98
CA LEU A 173 -5.46 6.52 -2.18
C LEU A 173 -6.31 6.51 -3.46
N ASP A 174 -7.36 5.68 -3.50
CA ASP A 174 -8.31 5.57 -4.61
C ASP A 174 -8.97 6.93 -4.91
N PHE A 175 -9.40 7.64 -3.86
CA PHE A 175 -9.97 8.97 -4.00
C PHE A 175 -8.98 9.97 -4.63
N LYS A 176 -7.72 9.96 -4.21
CA LYS A 176 -6.67 10.85 -4.77
C LYS A 176 -6.31 10.48 -6.21
N LEU A 177 -6.33 9.20 -6.56
CA LEU A 177 -6.09 8.76 -7.95
C LEU A 177 -7.22 9.19 -8.89
N LYS A 178 -8.48 9.11 -8.45
CA LYS A 178 -9.63 9.66 -9.20
C LYS A 178 -9.51 11.16 -9.44
N PHE A 179 -8.99 11.91 -8.48
CA PHE A 179 -8.68 13.32 -8.68
C PHE A 179 -7.67 13.53 -9.83
N VAL A 180 -6.58 12.76 -9.87
CA VAL A 180 -5.57 12.83 -10.95
C VAL A 180 -6.17 12.49 -12.32
N GLU A 181 -7.08 11.52 -12.40
CA GLU A 181 -7.79 11.17 -13.64
C GLU A 181 -8.68 12.31 -14.15
N VAL A 182 -9.37 13.00 -13.26
CA VAL A 182 -10.19 14.19 -13.59
C VAL A 182 -9.31 15.31 -14.11
N GLU A 183 -8.21 15.62 -13.41
CA GLU A 183 -7.26 16.67 -13.82
C GLU A 183 -6.68 16.39 -15.21
N TYR A 184 -6.37 15.13 -15.52
CA TYR A 184 -5.96 14.74 -16.86
C TYR A 184 -7.01 15.08 -17.92
N SER A 185 -8.27 14.71 -17.68
CA SER A 185 -9.37 14.95 -18.62
C SER A 185 -9.57 16.45 -18.89
N VAL A 186 -9.48 17.27 -17.84
CA VAL A 186 -9.56 18.74 -17.94
C VAL A 186 -8.40 19.30 -18.77
N CYS A 187 -7.18 18.82 -18.52
CA CYS A 187 -5.98 19.31 -19.22
C CYS A 187 -5.90 18.81 -20.68
N TRP A 188 -6.47 17.64 -20.99
CA TRP A 188 -6.40 17.02 -22.30
C TRP A 188 -7.52 17.47 -23.25
N GLY A 189 -8.64 17.96 -22.73
CA GLY A 189 -9.69 18.59 -23.53
C GLY A 189 -10.53 17.62 -24.37
N GLU A 190 -10.63 16.34 -23.99
CA GLU A 190 -11.63 15.45 -24.57
C GLU A 190 -12.92 15.46 -23.73
N PRO A 191 -14.11 15.68 -24.33
CA PRO A 191 -15.35 15.38 -23.64
C PRO A 191 -15.38 13.88 -23.36
N SER A 192 -15.47 13.50 -22.09
CA SER A 192 -15.57 12.10 -21.66
C SER A 192 -16.86 11.47 -22.22
N VAL A 193 -16.81 10.92 -23.42
CA VAL A 193 -17.87 10.09 -23.98
C VAL A 193 -17.58 8.65 -23.59
N SER A 194 -18.27 8.18 -22.56
CA SER A 194 -18.19 6.78 -22.12
C SER A 194 -19.25 5.97 -22.85
N TYR A 195 -18.85 5.08 -23.76
CA TYR A 195 -19.70 4.00 -24.26
C TYR A 195 -19.31 2.71 -23.56
N LEU A 196 -20.17 2.21 -22.67
CA LEU A 196 -20.07 0.88 -22.10
C LEU A 196 -20.97 -0.06 -22.90
N THR A 197 -20.38 -1.04 -23.59
CA THR A 197 -21.10 -2.17 -24.17
C THR A 197 -20.43 -3.44 -23.67
N LYS A 198 -21.16 -4.24 -22.90
CA LYS A 198 -20.73 -5.56 -22.45
C LYS A 198 -20.90 -6.55 -23.60
N LEU A 199 -19.80 -7.10 -24.10
CA LEU A 199 -19.81 -8.28 -24.96
C LEU A 199 -19.38 -9.45 -24.09
N GLU A 200 -20.39 -10.24 -23.68
CA GLU A 200 -20.33 -11.44 -22.80
C GLU A 200 -20.42 -11.18 -21.29
#